data_AF-A0A557RMZ5-F1
#
_entry.id   AF-A0A557RMZ5-F1
#
_cell.length_a   1.000
_cell.length_b   1.000
_cell.length_c   1.000
_cell.angle_alpha   90.00
_cell.angle_beta   90.00
_cell.angle_gamma   90.00
#
_symmetry.space_group_name_H-M   'P 1'
#
loop_
_entity.id
_entity.type
_entity.pdbx_description
1 polymer ?
#
loop_
_entity_poly.entity_id
_entity_poly.type
_entity_poly.pdbx_seq_one_letter_code
_entity_poly.pdbx_strand_id
1 'polypeptide(L)' 'MAGVAQQNCHVEYRGCDIVISGPSREAHAQAQRIIRRFACSAVPYRLASTGTDQVILKPA' A
#
# COMPACT_ATOMS: atom_id res chain seq x y z
N MET A 1 -8.44 13.50 10.29
CA MET A 1 -7.94 14.15 9.06
C MET A 1 -7.60 13.10 8.00
N ALA A 2 -8.04 13.37 6.77
CA ALA A 2 -7.63 12.81 5.48
C ALA A 2 -8.00 11.35 5.13
N GLY A 3 -9.24 11.15 4.67
CA GLY A 3 -9.52 10.18 3.62
C GLY A 3 -8.90 10.70 2.33
N VAL A 4 -7.80 10.09 1.89
CA VAL A 4 -7.11 10.52 0.67
C VAL A 4 -7.81 9.93 -0.53
N ALA A 5 -8.43 10.82 -1.30
CA ALA A 5 -8.90 10.55 -2.64
C ALA A 5 -7.72 10.06 -3.51
N GLN A 6 -7.81 8.84 -4.01
CA GLN A 6 -7.02 8.37 -5.16
C GLN A 6 -7.97 7.60 -6.06
N GLN A 7 -8.59 8.31 -7.00
CA GLN A 7 -9.56 7.75 -7.96
C GLN A 7 -8.89 6.77 -8.96
N ASN A 8 -7.56 6.62 -8.91
CA ASN A 8 -6.76 5.76 -9.79
C ASN A 8 -6.10 4.55 -9.10
N CYS A 9 -6.20 4.43 -7.77
CA CYS A 9 -5.57 3.32 -7.03
C CYS A 9 -6.57 2.67 -6.09
N HIS A 10 -6.80 1.39 -6.31
CA HIS A 10 -7.68 0.55 -5.51
C HIS A 10 -6.89 -0.14 -4.40
N VAL A 11 -7.24 0.10 -3.14
CA VAL A 11 -6.59 -0.55 -1.99
C VAL A 11 -7.51 -1.62 -1.43
N GLU A 12 -7.08 -2.87 -1.49
CA GLU A 12 -7.72 -4.02 -0.87
C GLU A 12 -6.92 -4.50 0.35
N TYR A 13 -7.62 -4.73 1.45
CA TYR A 13 -7.06 -5.36 2.64
C TYR A 13 -7.40 -6.86 2.59
N ARG A 14 -6.39 -7.71 2.37
CA ARG A 14 -6.53 -9.17 2.34
C ARG A 14 -5.92 -9.77 3.61
N GLY A 15 -6.72 -9.78 4.68
CA GLY A 15 -6.28 -10.23 5.99
C GLY A 15 -5.21 -9.29 6.56
N CYS A 16 -3.97 -9.77 6.67
CA CYS A 16 -2.84 -8.95 7.07
C CYS A 16 -2.10 -8.33 5.88
N ASP A 17 -2.40 -8.72 4.64
CA ASP A 17 -1.76 -8.17 3.45
C ASP A 17 -2.54 -6.96 2.93
N ILE A 18 -1.85 -5.99 2.33
CA ILE A 18 -2.47 -4.84 1.67
C ILE A 18 -2.10 -4.90 0.19
N VAL A 19 -3.10 -5.06 -0.66
CA VAL A 19 -2.96 -5.07 -2.12
C VAL A 19 -3.41 -3.73 -2.64
N ILE A 20 -2.57 -3.10 -3.47
CA ILE A 20 -2.83 -1.79 -4.07
C ILE A 20 -2.78 -1.99 -5.57
N SER A 21 -3.93 -1.97 -6.23
CA SER A 21 -4.05 -2.10 -7.69
C SER A 21 -4.17 -0.72 -8.32
N GLY A 22 -3.49 -0.49 -9.43
CA GLY A 22 -3.44 0.79 -10.13
C GLY A 22 -2.06 1.09 -10.70
N PRO A 23 -1.91 2.24 -11.36
CA PRO A 23 -0.69 2.59 -12.08
C PRO A 23 0.53 2.47 -11.19
N SER A 24 1.55 1.71 -11.62
CA SER A 24 2.71 1.35 -10.79
C SER A 24 3.30 2.52 -10.01
N ARG A 25 3.39 3.72 -10.62
CA ARG A 25 3.90 4.93 -9.98
C ARG A 25 3.01 5.41 -8.81
N GLU A 26 1.70 5.45 -9.00
CA GLU A 26 0.75 5.89 -7.97
C GLU A 26 0.58 4.83 -6.88
N ALA A 27 0.49 3.56 -7.27
CA ALA A 27 0.40 2.43 -6.36
C ALA A 27 1.64 2.37 -5.45
N HIS A 28 2.84 2.62 -6.00
CA HIS A 28 4.08 2.65 -5.23
C HIS A 28 4.17 3.87 -4.30
N ALA A 29 3.69 5.03 -4.73
CA ALA A 29 3.60 6.21 -3.87
C ALA A 29 2.65 5.98 -2.70
N GLN A 30 1.49 5.36 -2.95
CA GLN A 30 0.53 5.01 -1.90
C GLN A 30 1.07 3.94 -0.96
N ALA A 31 1.76 2.93 -1.50
CA ALA A 31 2.46 1.91 -0.71
C ALA A 31 3.46 2.54 0.26
N GLN A 32 4.31 3.46 -0.21
CA GLN A 32 5.27 4.15 0.64
C GLN A 32 4.60 5.02 1.71
N ARG A 33 3.47 5.66 1.42
CA ARG A 33 2.70 6.42 2.42
C ARG A 33 2.16 5.51 3.53
N ILE A 34 1.64 4.34 3.15
CA ILE A 34 1.16 3.33 4.10
C ILE A 34 2.32 2.82 4.96
N ILE A 35 3.43 2.40 4.34
CA ILE A 35 4.63 1.95 5.06
C ILE A 35 5.10 3.01 6.06
N ARG A 36 5.23 4.27 5.63
CA ARG A 36 5.65 5.38 6.51
C ARG A 36 4.68 5.60 7.68
N ARG A 37 3.38 5.46 7.45
CA ARG A 37 2.37 5.59 8.50
C ARG A 37 2.47 4.48 9.55
N PHE A 38 2.78 3.27 9.11
CA PHE A 38 2.92 2.09 9.99
C PHE A 38 4.36 1.85 10.48
N ALA A 39 5.33 2.70 10.10
CA ALA A 39 6.75 2.53 10.41
C ALA A 39 7.05 2.49 11.92
N CYS A 40 6.24 3.18 12.74
CA CYS A 40 6.35 3.17 14.19
C CYS A 40 5.19 2.41 14.87
N SER A 41 4.46 1.59 14.13
CA SER A 41 3.33 0.80 14.64
C SER A 41 3.78 -0.60 15.07
N ALA A 42 2.92 -1.32 15.80
CA ALA A 42 3.18 -2.69 16.23
C ALA A 42 3.33 -3.71 15.08
N VAL A 43 2.90 -3.35 13.86
CA VAL A 43 2.99 -4.21 12.67
C VAL A 43 3.50 -3.37 11.49
N PRO A 44 4.83 -3.24 11.31
CA PRO A 44 5.37 -2.52 10.17
C PRO A 44 5.05 -3.27 8.88
N TYR A 45 4.68 -2.55 7.84
CA TYR A 45 4.45 -3.12 6.52
C TYR A 45 5.69 -2.96 5.65
N ARG A 46 5.97 -3.95 4.80
CA ARG A 46 7.04 -3.93 3.81
C ARG A 46 6.49 -4.25 2.43
N LEU A 47 7.13 -3.67 1.41
CA LEU A 47 6.88 -4.02 0.01
C LEU A 47 7.30 -5.46 -0.24
N ALA A 48 6.33 -6.31 -0.55
CA ALA A 48 6.55 -7.74 -0.80
C ALA A 48 6.54 -8.07 -2.30
N SER A 49 5.73 -7.36 -3.09
CA SER A 49 5.71 -7.52 -4.53
C SER A 49 5.26 -6.25 -5.24
N THR A 50 5.85 -5.96 -6.38
CA THR A 50 5.51 -4.84 -7.27
C THR A 50 5.36 -5.37 -8.68
N GLY A 51 4.11 -5.54 -9.11
CA GLY A 51 3.74 -5.80 -10.50
C GLY A 51 3.49 -4.50 -11.28
N THR A 52 3.29 -4.65 -12.58
CA THR A 52 3.10 -3.53 -13.52
C THR A 52 1.93 -2.61 -13.14
N ASP A 53 0.87 -3.16 -12.55
CA ASP A 53 -0.31 -2.40 -12.09
C ASP A 53 -0.76 -2.82 -10.68
N GLN A 54 0.11 -3.43 -9.89
CA GLN A 54 -0.24 -3.88 -8.54
C GLN A 54 0.94 -3.86 -7.59
N VAL A 55 0.70 -3.49 -6.35
CA VAL A 55 1.69 -3.45 -5.28
C VAL A 55 1.13 -4.21 -4.09
N ILE A 56 1.90 -5.16 -3.57
CA ILE A 56 1.53 -5.97 -2.42
C ILE A 56 2.43 -5.58 -1.27
N LEU A 57 1.81 -5.16 -0.17
CA LEU A 57 2.45 -4.96 1.12
C LEU A 57 2.14 -6.15 2.01
N LYS A 58 3.15 -6.61 2.74
CA LYS A 58 3.01 -7.63 3.78
C LYS A 58 3.51 -7.11 5.11
N PRO A 59 2.96 -7.57 6.23
CA PRO A 59 3.51 -7.28 7.54
C PRO A 59 4.92 -7.89 7.66
N ALA A 60 5.79 -7.16 8.33
CA ALA A 60 7.21 -7.43 8.51
C ALA A 60 7.49 -8.62 9.43
#